data_AF-A0A1E3HIV6-F1
#
_entry.id   AF-A0A1E3HIV6-F1
#
_cell.length_a   1.000
_cell.length_b   1.000
_cell.length_c   1.000
_cell.angle_alpha   90.00
_cell.angle_beta   90.00
_cell.angle_gamma   90.00
#
_symmetry.space_group_name_H-M   'P 1'
#
loop_
_entity.id
_entity.type
_entity.pdbx_description
1 polymer ?
#
loop_
_entity_poly.entity_id
_entity_poly.type
_entity_poly.pdbx_seq_one_letter_code
_entity_poly.pdbx_strand_id
1 'polypeptide(L)'
;MSSPAESTKDELDLESLDADSLFNALSAVEKAIPDLLLQLKPVLAQLSTPPDDTNVPDEETRGMQARQGVEKYMTLLDKIQFVLRQTVYFLRETRTSPQTLRPPLANLIPTPFASTLPSSGSALASGSTSKGDKAELGLYASRIEAHVLGDMEKALELLREELE
;
A
#
# COMPACT_ATOMS: atom_id res chain seq x y z
N MET A 1 2.33 32.93 -26.04
CA MET A 1 3.03 31.64 -26.23
C MET A 1 2.25 30.58 -25.50
N SER A 2 1.93 29.50 -26.21
CA SER A 2 0.94 28.51 -25.82
C SER A 2 1.36 27.70 -24.59
N SER A 3 0.46 27.60 -23.61
CA SER A 3 0.56 26.68 -22.48
C SER A 3 0.69 25.24 -22.98
N PRO A 4 1.57 24.40 -22.42
CA PRO A 4 1.53 22.97 -22.67
C PRO A 4 0.27 22.44 -21.98
N ALA A 5 -0.60 21.80 -22.75
CA ALA A 5 -1.81 21.19 -22.25
C ALA A 5 -1.49 20.11 -21.21
N GLU A 6 -2.06 20.28 -20.02
CA GLU A 6 -2.42 19.23 -19.09
C GLU A 6 -3.26 18.19 -19.83
N SER A 7 -2.67 17.03 -20.12
CA SER A 7 -3.43 15.86 -20.58
C SER A 7 -2.63 14.58 -20.36
N THR A 8 -2.12 14.39 -19.14
CA THR A 8 -1.98 13.06 -18.57
C THR A 8 -3.19 12.91 -17.66
N LYS A 9 -4.08 11.94 -17.95
CA LYS A 9 -5.18 11.58 -17.04
C LYS A 9 -4.63 11.60 -15.62
N ASP A 10 -5.16 12.47 -14.78
CA ASP A 10 -4.66 12.62 -13.42
C ASP A 10 -4.87 11.26 -12.76
N GLU A 11 -3.80 10.51 -12.56
CA GLU A 11 -3.82 9.09 -12.17
C GLU A 11 -4.47 8.89 -10.79
N LEU A 12 -4.73 10.01 -10.09
CA LEU A 12 -5.37 10.18 -8.80
C LEU A 12 -6.89 10.47 -8.89
N ASP A 13 -7.44 10.74 -10.07
CA ASP A 13 -8.88 10.99 -10.24
C ASP A 13 -9.63 9.64 -10.32
N LEU A 14 -10.42 9.36 -9.28
CA LEU A 14 -11.19 8.13 -9.18
C LEU A 14 -12.39 8.16 -10.16
N GLU A 15 -12.29 7.40 -11.25
CA GLU A 15 -13.40 7.21 -12.22
C GLU A 15 -14.48 6.24 -11.69
N SER A 16 -14.14 5.33 -10.76
CA SER A 16 -15.06 4.31 -10.22
C SER A 16 -14.67 3.84 -8.81
N LEU A 17 -15.61 3.20 -8.10
CA LEU A 17 -15.40 2.64 -6.76
C LEU A 17 -15.19 1.11 -6.77
N ASP A 18 -14.43 0.63 -7.75
CA ASP A 18 -14.10 -0.79 -7.86
C ASP A 18 -12.76 -1.10 -7.19
N ALA A 19 -12.57 -2.34 -6.72
CA ALA A 19 -11.36 -2.75 -6.01
C ALA A 19 -10.08 -2.53 -6.84
N ASP A 20 -10.13 -2.82 -8.14
CA ASP A 20 -9.01 -2.64 -9.06
C ASP A 20 -8.70 -1.16 -9.31
N SER A 21 -9.74 -0.32 -9.40
CA SER A 21 -9.57 1.13 -9.55
C SER A 21 -8.95 1.76 -8.29
N LEU A 22 -9.38 1.32 -7.11
CA LEU A 22 -8.82 1.75 -5.84
C LEU A 22 -7.38 1.27 -5.64
N PHE A 23 -7.04 0.04 -6.05
CA PHE A 23 -5.66 -0.46 -5.99
C PHE A 23 -4.74 0.32 -6.92
N ASN A 24 -5.19 0.58 -8.16
CA ASN A 24 -4.44 1.41 -9.11
C ASN A 24 -4.24 2.83 -8.57
N ALA A 25 -5.29 3.44 -8.00
CA ALA A 25 -5.20 4.76 -7.37
C ALA A 25 -4.25 4.77 -6.16
N LEU A 26 -4.23 3.73 -5.32
CA LEU A 26 -3.26 3.61 -4.23
C LEU A 26 -1.82 3.50 -4.74
N SER A 27 -1.59 2.77 -5.83
CA SER A 27 -0.26 2.69 -6.46
C SER A 27 0.18 4.03 -7.06
N ALA A 28 -0.77 4.81 -7.58
CA ALA A 28 -0.54 6.17 -8.04
C ALA A 28 -0.22 7.14 -6.88
N VAL A 29 -0.93 7.00 -5.74
CA VAL A 29 -0.62 7.74 -4.51
C VAL A 29 0.81 7.47 -4.05
N GLU A 30 1.26 6.21 -4.05
CA GLU A 30 2.63 5.86 -3.68
C GLU A 30 3.67 6.59 -4.55
N LYS A 31 3.43 6.66 -5.85
CA LYS A 31 4.29 7.39 -6.81
C LYS A 31 4.20 8.92 -6.65
N ALA A 32 3.06 9.44 -6.21
CA ALA A 32 2.83 10.88 -6.05
C ALA A 32 3.42 11.47 -4.76
N ILE A 33 3.73 10.66 -3.74
CA ILE A 33 4.35 11.12 -2.48
C ILE A 33 5.73 11.78 -2.71
N PRO A 34 6.66 11.18 -3.49
CA PRO A 34 7.90 11.86 -3.88
C PRO A 34 7.67 13.20 -4.57
N ASP A 35 6.67 13.29 -5.45
CA ASP A 35 6.33 14.51 -6.18
C ASP A 35 5.79 15.60 -5.25
N LEU A 36 4.99 15.22 -4.25
CA LEU A 36 4.53 16.10 -3.17
C LEU A 36 5.71 16.74 -2.42
N LEU A 37 6.75 15.95 -2.14
CA LEU A 37 7.97 16.44 -1.47
C LEU A 37 8.81 17.36 -2.38
N LEU A 38 8.83 17.09 -3.69
CA LEU A 38 9.51 17.95 -4.66
C LEU A 38 8.86 19.34 -4.77
N GLN A 39 7.54 19.44 -4.62
CA GLN A 39 6.81 20.71 -4.65
C GLN A 39 7.14 21.65 -3.48
N LEU A 40 7.65 21.11 -2.35
CA LEU A 40 8.12 21.89 -1.21
C LEU A 40 9.50 22.52 -1.42
N LYS A 41 10.28 22.05 -2.39
CA LYS A 41 11.64 22.55 -2.69
C LYS A 41 11.71 24.08 -2.93
N PRO A 42 10.87 24.70 -3.80
CA PRO A 42 10.90 26.15 -4.00
C PRO A 42 10.52 26.95 -2.75
N VAL A 43 9.63 26.41 -1.92
CA VAL A 43 9.19 27.03 -0.66
C VAL A 43 10.35 27.08 0.34
N LEU A 44 11.06 25.96 0.50
CA LEU A 44 12.24 25.88 1.37
C LEU A 44 13.40 26.74 0.83
N ALA A 45 13.58 26.79 -0.49
CA ALA A 45 14.58 27.64 -1.13
C ALA A 45 14.33 29.13 -0.81
N GLN A 46 13.08 29.59 -0.82
CA GLN A 46 12.74 30.97 -0.47
C GLN A 46 12.90 31.27 1.02
N LEU A 47 12.56 30.34 1.91
CA LEU A 47 12.74 30.51 3.37
C LEU A 47 14.20 30.48 3.80
N SER A 48 15.06 29.79 3.05
CA SER A 48 16.49 29.64 3.38
C SER A 48 17.39 30.70 2.76
N THR A 49 16.91 31.46 1.76
CA THR A 49 17.71 32.55 1.21
C THR A 49 17.54 33.81 2.05
N PRO A 50 18.64 34.41 2.57
CA PRO A 50 18.55 35.69 3.25
C PRO A 50 18.09 36.77 2.26
N PRO A 51 17.32 37.78 2.73
CA PRO A 51 16.89 38.88 1.88
C PRO A 51 18.14 39.67 1.45
N ASP A 52 18.47 39.61 0.17
CA ASP A 52 19.53 40.41 -0.43
C ASP A 52 18.84 41.53 -1.21
N ASP A 53 18.84 42.76 -0.66
CA ASP A 53 18.12 43.95 -1.16
C ASP A 53 18.49 44.38 -2.60
N THR A 54 19.44 43.69 -3.22
CA THR A 54 19.98 44.00 -4.55
C THR A 54 19.25 43.31 -5.70
N ASN A 55 18.43 42.27 -5.45
CA ASN A 55 17.82 41.42 -6.48
C ASN A 55 16.27 41.38 -6.41
N VAL A 56 15.63 42.54 -6.36
CA VAL A 56 14.16 42.72 -6.32
C VAL A 56 13.37 41.93 -7.41
N PRO A 57 13.79 41.82 -8.69
CA PRO A 57 13.01 41.06 -9.68
C PRO A 57 13.09 39.53 -9.48
N ASP A 58 14.16 39.03 -8.85
CA ASP A 58 14.30 37.61 -8.53
C ASP A 58 13.49 37.23 -7.29
N GLU A 59 13.25 38.17 -6.38
CA GLU A 59 12.43 37.94 -5.19
C GLU A 59 10.95 37.78 -5.54
N GLU A 60 10.41 38.61 -6.43
CA GLU A 60 9.01 38.53 -6.85
C GLU A 60 8.72 37.21 -7.59
N THR A 61 9.63 36.80 -8.48
CA THR A 61 9.50 35.54 -9.23
C THR A 61 9.67 34.31 -8.33
N ARG A 62 10.58 34.34 -7.35
CA ARG A 62 10.69 33.29 -6.32
C ARG A 62 9.42 33.23 -5.46
N GLY A 63 8.90 34.38 -5.05
CA GLY A 63 7.63 34.52 -4.32
C GLY A 63 6.46 33.89 -5.06
N MET A 64 6.35 34.14 -6.36
CA MET A 64 5.33 33.50 -7.20
C MET A 64 5.53 31.99 -7.31
N GLN A 65 6.76 31.51 -7.50
CA GLN A 65 7.07 30.07 -7.58
C GLN A 65 6.80 29.34 -6.27
N ALA A 66 7.11 29.94 -5.12
CA ALA A 66 6.81 29.34 -3.82
C ALA A 66 5.29 29.27 -3.58
N ARG A 67 4.54 30.34 -3.90
CA ARG A 67 3.07 30.33 -3.80
C ARG A 67 2.46 29.25 -4.68
N GLN A 68 2.91 29.15 -5.93
CA GLN A 68 2.46 28.11 -6.85
C GLN A 68 2.85 26.70 -6.37
N GLY A 69 4.02 26.54 -5.76
CA GLY A 69 4.45 25.28 -5.13
C GLY A 69 3.53 24.85 -3.99
N VAL A 70 3.13 25.79 -3.12
CA VAL A 70 2.18 25.52 -2.03
C VAL A 70 0.79 25.17 -2.56
N GLU A 71 0.29 25.87 -3.57
CA GLU A 71 -1.02 25.59 -4.16
C GLU A 71 -1.08 24.18 -4.77
N LYS A 72 -0.04 23.81 -5.52
CA LYS A 72 0.11 22.45 -6.08
C LYS A 72 0.21 21.40 -4.98
N TYR A 73 0.98 21.69 -3.93
CA TYR A 73 1.16 20.81 -2.78
C TYR A 73 -0.18 20.54 -2.09
N MET A 74 -0.96 21.58 -1.79
CA MET A 74 -2.24 21.44 -1.10
C MET A 74 -3.25 20.69 -1.97
N THR A 75 -3.30 20.99 -3.27
CA THR A 75 -4.20 20.31 -4.21
C THR A 75 -3.89 18.82 -4.30
N LEU A 76 -2.61 18.45 -4.42
CA LEU A 76 -2.18 17.06 -4.51
C LEU A 76 -2.39 16.32 -3.18
N LEU A 77 -2.15 16.99 -2.05
CA LEU A 77 -2.42 16.47 -0.71
C LEU A 77 -3.91 16.16 -0.52
N ASP A 78 -4.80 17.05 -0.94
CA ASP A 78 -6.24 16.84 -0.86
C ASP A 78 -6.69 15.64 -1.71
N LYS A 79 -6.11 15.47 -2.92
CA LYS A 79 -6.37 14.29 -3.76
C LYS A 79 -5.92 12.99 -3.09
N ILE A 80 -4.70 12.95 -2.54
CA ILE A 80 -4.20 11.78 -1.80
C ILE A 80 -5.12 11.46 -0.62
N GLN A 81 -5.50 12.48 0.16
CA GLN A 81 -6.39 12.27 1.31
C GLN A 81 -7.76 11.76 0.87
N PHE A 82 -8.30 12.25 -0.25
CA PHE A 82 -9.56 11.78 -0.80
C PHE A 82 -9.50 10.29 -1.16
N VAL A 83 -8.48 9.85 -1.90
CA VAL A 83 -8.27 8.44 -2.26
C VAL A 83 -8.12 7.55 -1.01
N LEU A 84 -7.33 7.99 -0.03
CA LEU A 84 -7.16 7.25 1.23
C LEU A 84 -8.46 7.13 2.03
N ARG A 85 -9.27 8.19 2.11
CA ARG A 85 -10.57 8.13 2.79
C ARG A 85 -11.52 7.20 2.05
N GLN A 86 -11.51 7.24 0.72
CA GLN A 86 -12.38 6.42 -0.11
C GLN A 86 -12.03 4.93 -0.02
N THR A 87 -10.75 4.59 -0.01
CA THR A 87 -10.28 3.21 0.18
C THR A 87 -10.64 2.68 1.56
N VAL A 88 -10.46 3.48 2.63
CA VAL A 88 -10.88 3.09 3.98
C VAL A 88 -12.40 2.91 4.07
N TYR A 89 -13.17 3.77 3.42
CA TYR A 89 -14.62 3.63 3.34
C TYR A 89 -15.02 2.32 2.64
N PHE A 90 -14.44 2.03 1.47
CA PHE A 90 -14.68 0.81 0.72
C PHE A 90 -14.34 -0.46 1.52
N LEU A 91 -13.21 -0.47 2.24
CA LEU A 91 -12.81 -1.60 3.09
C LEU A 91 -13.79 -1.83 4.25
N ARG A 92 -14.35 -0.75 4.82
CA ARG A 92 -15.37 -0.83 5.86
C ARG A 92 -16.70 -1.36 5.32
N GLU A 93 -17.11 -0.90 4.14
CA GLU A 93 -18.35 -1.33 3.50
C GLU A 93 -18.31 -2.80 3.08
N THR A 94 -17.19 -3.24 2.50
CA THR A 94 -16.99 -4.63 2.07
C THR A 94 -16.70 -5.61 3.20
N ARG A 95 -16.63 -5.14 4.46
CA ARG A 95 -16.29 -5.94 5.65
C ARG A 95 -15.04 -6.81 5.43
N THR A 96 -14.05 -6.31 4.71
CA THR A 96 -12.84 -7.09 4.41
C THR A 96 -12.14 -7.46 5.72
N SER A 97 -11.84 -8.74 5.92
CA SER A 97 -11.07 -9.15 7.09
C SER A 97 -9.69 -8.50 7.04
N PRO A 98 -9.19 -7.91 8.14
CA PRO A 98 -7.84 -7.31 8.18
C PRO A 98 -6.74 -8.35 7.91
N GLN A 99 -7.07 -9.64 8.01
CA GLN A 99 -6.16 -10.74 7.72
C GLN A 99 -5.97 -10.96 6.20
N THR A 100 -6.92 -10.52 5.38
CA THR A 100 -6.84 -10.57 3.90
C THR A 100 -5.92 -9.48 3.34
N LEU A 101 -5.70 -8.40 4.10
CA LEU A 101 -4.82 -7.27 3.71
C LEU A 101 -3.36 -7.49 4.10
N ARG A 102 -3.07 -8.48 4.95
CA ARG A 102 -1.68 -8.83 5.28
C ARG A 102 -1.18 -9.79 4.20
N PRO A 103 -0.06 -9.46 3.52
CA PRO A 103 0.54 -10.43 2.63
C PRO A 103 0.85 -11.70 3.44
N PRO A 104 0.60 -12.89 2.87
CA PRO A 104 0.93 -14.14 3.55
C PRO A 104 2.43 -14.10 3.88
N LEU A 105 2.77 -14.49 5.11
CA LEU A 105 4.16 -14.57 5.53
C LEU A 105 4.92 -15.46 4.53
N ALA A 106 6.13 -15.06 4.13
CA ALA A 106 6.92 -15.76 3.10
C ALA A 106 7.18 -17.26 3.42
N ASN A 107 6.99 -17.68 4.67
CA ASN A 107 7.17 -19.05 5.15
C ASN A 107 5.84 -19.75 5.47
N LEU A 108 4.71 -19.26 4.96
CA LEU A 108 3.42 -19.91 5.16
C LEU A 108 3.33 -21.13 4.24
N ILE A 109 3.75 -22.27 4.75
CA ILE A 109 3.43 -23.57 4.15
C ILE A 109 1.90 -23.64 4.07
N PRO A 110 1.29 -23.96 2.90
CA PRO A 110 -0.14 -24.16 2.80
C PRO A 110 -0.54 -25.23 3.82
N THR A 111 -1.30 -24.84 4.84
CA THR A 111 -1.87 -25.77 5.80
C THR A 111 -3.33 -26.00 5.41
N PRO A 112 -3.62 -26.98 4.54
CA PRO A 112 -4.92 -27.13 3.88
C PRO A 112 -6.08 -27.30 4.88
N PHE A 113 -5.78 -27.79 6.09
CA PHE A 113 -6.77 -28.03 7.14
C PHE A 113 -6.85 -26.91 8.18
N ALA A 114 -5.90 -25.96 8.21
CA ALA A 114 -5.93 -24.86 9.18
C ALA A 114 -7.03 -23.82 8.89
N SER A 115 -7.52 -23.72 7.65
CA SER A 115 -8.60 -22.78 7.31
C SER A 115 -9.97 -23.20 7.87
N THR A 116 -10.11 -24.47 8.25
CA THR A 116 -11.34 -25.02 8.88
C THR A 116 -11.38 -24.82 10.40
N LEU A 117 -10.24 -24.43 10.98
CA LEU A 117 -10.18 -24.12 12.40
C LEU A 117 -10.73 -22.71 12.61
N PRO A 118 -11.65 -22.51 13.58
CA PRO A 118 -12.01 -21.16 13.97
C PRO A 118 -10.73 -20.44 14.38
N SER A 119 -10.43 -19.32 13.71
CA SER A 119 -9.32 -18.45 14.11
C SER A 119 -9.51 -18.13 15.58
N SER A 120 -8.62 -18.63 16.44
CA SER A 120 -8.65 -18.38 17.88
C SER A 120 -8.21 -16.93 18.15
N GLY A 121 -9.01 -15.98 17.65
CA GLY A 121 -8.96 -14.61 18.09
C GLY A 121 -9.64 -14.51 19.45
N SER A 122 -8.86 -14.12 20.46
CA SER A 122 -9.29 -13.68 21.80
C SER A 122 -9.22 -14.71 22.94
N ALA A 123 -8.00 -15.05 23.37
CA ALA A 123 -7.74 -15.37 24.77
C ALA A 123 -6.54 -14.55 25.28
N LEU A 124 -6.85 -13.34 25.77
CA LEU A 124 -6.01 -12.62 26.72
C LEU A 124 -5.80 -13.50 27.97
N ALA A 125 -4.66 -14.20 28.09
CA ALA A 125 -4.09 -14.57 29.38
C ALA A 125 -2.68 -15.16 29.25
N SER A 126 -1.71 -14.37 29.71
CA SER A 126 -0.51 -14.84 30.44
C SER A 126 0.57 -15.63 29.68
N GLY A 127 1.56 -14.87 29.19
CA GLY A 127 2.98 -15.18 29.35
C GLY A 127 3.55 -16.42 28.63
N SER A 128 4.20 -16.20 27.49
CA SER A 128 5.49 -16.82 27.09
C SER A 128 5.67 -16.81 25.57
N THR A 129 6.65 -16.05 25.08
CA THR A 129 7.51 -16.34 23.91
C THR A 129 6.86 -16.66 22.55
N SER A 130 6.83 -15.64 21.67
CA SER A 130 7.37 -15.67 20.29
C SER A 130 7.48 -17.02 19.56
N LYS A 131 6.37 -17.72 19.32
CA LYS A 131 6.24 -18.64 18.18
C LYS A 131 4.90 -18.35 17.53
N GLY A 132 4.94 -18.20 16.20
CA GLY A 132 3.79 -17.81 15.40
C GLY A 132 2.53 -18.57 15.80
N ASP A 133 1.44 -17.83 15.78
CA ASP A 133 0.05 -18.19 16.05
C ASP A 133 -0.39 -19.34 15.11
N LYS A 134 0.21 -20.51 15.29
CA LYS A 134 -0.12 -21.74 14.57
C LYS A 134 -1.39 -22.23 15.23
N ALA A 135 -2.51 -22.11 14.52
CA ALA A 135 -3.70 -22.86 14.85
C ALA A 135 -3.27 -24.33 15.02
N GLU A 136 -3.30 -24.84 16.26
CA GLU A 136 -2.83 -26.18 16.54
C GLU A 136 -3.85 -27.16 15.98
N LEU A 137 -3.55 -27.74 14.81
CA LEU A 137 -4.28 -28.90 14.32
C LEU A 137 -4.11 -30.03 15.34
N GLY A 138 -5.22 -30.62 15.80
CA GLY A 138 -5.15 -31.81 16.65
C GLY A 138 -4.31 -32.92 16.00
N LEU A 139 -3.77 -33.85 16.80
CA LEU A 139 -2.82 -34.90 16.36
C LEU A 139 -3.28 -35.68 15.12
N TYR A 140 -4.57 -35.94 15.00
CA TYR A 140 -5.16 -36.61 13.82
C TYR A 140 -5.06 -35.75 12.56
N ALA A 141 -5.40 -34.47 12.66
CA ALA A 141 -5.37 -33.55 11.54
C ALA A 141 -3.91 -33.26 11.11
N SER A 142 -2.97 -33.18 12.05
CA SER A 142 -1.54 -33.08 11.75
C SER A 142 -1.00 -34.31 11.00
N ARG A 143 -1.45 -35.52 11.34
CA ARG A 143 -1.04 -36.74 10.62
C ARG A 143 -1.59 -36.78 9.19
N ILE A 144 -2.84 -36.38 9.00
CA ILE A 144 -3.46 -36.31 7.67
C ILE A 144 -2.77 -35.24 6.83
N GLU A 145 -2.48 -34.08 7.42
CA GLU A 145 -1.74 -33.00 6.75
C GLU A 145 -0.34 -33.45 6.30
N ALA A 146 0.42 -34.13 7.16
CA ALA A 146 1.74 -34.65 6.79
C ALA A 146 1.66 -35.64 5.62
N HIS A 147 0.63 -36.50 5.58
CA HIS A 147 0.42 -37.43 4.47
C HIS A 147 0.09 -36.68 3.17
N VAL A 148 -0.85 -35.74 3.22
CA VAL A 148 -1.27 -34.94 2.05
C VAL A 148 -0.12 -34.11 1.49
N LEU A 149 0.70 -33.50 2.36
CA LEU A 149 1.88 -32.75 1.94
C LEU A 149 2.92 -33.65 1.27
N GLY A 150 3.13 -34.86 1.79
CA GLY A 150 4.01 -35.85 1.16
C GLY A 150 3.49 -36.34 -0.20
N ASP A 151 2.17 -36.44 -0.39
CA ASP A 151 1.58 -36.78 -1.69
C ASP A 151 1.72 -35.62 -2.69
N MET A 152 1.60 -34.37 -2.23
CA MET A 152 1.85 -33.19 -3.07
C MET A 152 3.31 -33.07 -3.50
N GLU A 153 4.25 -33.34 -2.59
CA GLU A 153 5.70 -33.35 -2.90
C GLU A 153 6.01 -34.35 -4.01
N LYS A 154 5.53 -35.59 -3.90
CA LYS A 154 5.69 -36.61 -4.94
C LYS A 154 5.04 -36.22 -6.27
N ALA A 155 3.86 -35.59 -6.24
CA ALA A 155 3.20 -35.13 -7.46
C ALA A 155 4.01 -34.04 -8.17
N LEU A 156 4.65 -33.14 -7.42
CA LEU A 156 5.53 -32.12 -7.97
C LEU A 156 6.83 -32.70 -8.53
N GLU A 157 7.40 -33.72 -7.88
CA GLU A 157 8.56 -34.46 -8.40
C GLU A 157 8.22 -35.13 -9.74
N LEU A 158 7.08 -35.82 -9.83
CA LEU A 158 6.63 -36.45 -11.08
C LEU A 158 6.39 -35.44 -12.21
N LEU A 159 5.76 -34.30 -11.90
CA LEU A 159 5.56 -33.23 -12.89
C LEU A 159 6.88 -32.61 -13.34
N ARG A 160 7.86 -32.51 -12.44
CA ARG A 160 9.20 -32.04 -12.80
C ARG A 160 9.91 -33.02 -13.72
N GLU A 161 9.79 -34.32 -13.45
CA GLU A 161 10.34 -35.38 -14.32
C GLU A 161 9.65 -35.45 -15.69
N GLU A 162 8.37 -35.07 -15.80
CA GLU A 162 7.66 -34.98 -17.09
C GLU A 162 8.03 -33.73 -17.92
N LEU A 163 8.58 -32.70 -17.27
CA LEU A 163 8.97 -31.43 -17.91
C LEU A 163 10.44 -31.40 -18.37
N GLU A 164 11.28 -32.30 -17.86
CA GLU A 164 12.68 -32.54 -18.30
C GLU A 164 12.74 -33.58 -19.44
#